data_AF-A0A498L280-F1
#
_entry.id   AF-A0A498L280-F1
#
_cell.length_a   1.000
_cell.length_b   1.000
_cell.length_c   1.000
_cell.angle_alpha   90.00
_cell.angle_beta   90.00
_cell.angle_gamma   90.00
#
_symmetry.space_group_name_H-M   'P 1'
#
loop_
_entity.id
_entity.type
_entity.pdbx_description
1 polymer ?
#
loop_
_entity_poly.entity_id
_entity_poly.type
_entity_poly.pdbx_seq_one_letter_code
_entity_poly.pdbx_strand_id
1 'polypeptide(L)'
;MADRRYPIIISFTTTLPIGTQRPHTLIMLVDIISAVGVLIAAGVLATSATAARRHERPGTLWFTGYSALFGVGFGLLSVGVLVGSIPVTDFTGAVGRWLALVWILPVGLWAMFALRYTGRFVSLTLKTSVLLAFPLLIFVAQFLFSGVSSVPTHPVGLLGITVRCYALTLVVTGMVLVVRATRRYDHTTAWQGVALAGGPALMWLSWSSIPYIAQLSRTAGGTAYVLGGLGAVCGFGLAVFRLDAFDMAPTVGVVGERDIVDETDDLVLIADEEDRVVRTNERIRSASSRVDPSAGTVTVEDVLGNDVDGLRAAEMVTRCLGEVRRAGLDSDRPERPAPGNRS
;
A
#
# COMPACT_ATOMS: atom_id res chain seq x y z
N MET A 1 -0.59 83.86 -38.29
CA MET A 1 -0.86 82.45 -38.71
C MET A 1 0.49 81.76 -38.82
N ALA A 2 0.86 80.96 -37.83
CA ALA A 2 2.16 80.31 -37.74
C ALA A 2 1.99 78.81 -38.04
N ASP A 3 2.70 78.33 -39.07
CA ASP A 3 2.74 76.96 -39.55
C ASP A 3 3.55 76.09 -38.56
N ARG A 4 2.86 75.27 -37.74
CA ARG A 4 3.49 74.26 -36.88
C ARG A 4 3.49 72.92 -37.61
N ARG A 5 4.64 72.56 -38.19
CA ARG A 5 4.91 71.18 -38.64
C ARG A 5 5.48 70.39 -37.46
N TYR A 6 4.76 69.34 -37.05
CA TYR A 6 5.26 68.36 -36.08
C TYR A 6 6.17 67.34 -36.79
N PRO A 7 7.36 67.01 -36.25
CA PRO A 7 8.15 65.92 -36.77
C PRO A 7 7.52 64.57 -36.39
N ILE A 8 7.28 63.72 -37.38
CA ILE A 8 6.88 62.33 -37.20
C ILE A 8 8.14 61.55 -36.82
N ILE A 9 8.26 61.15 -35.55
CA ILE A 9 9.33 60.28 -35.06
C ILE A 9 8.84 58.84 -35.26
N ILE A 10 9.40 58.14 -36.26
CA ILE A 10 9.20 56.72 -36.47
C ILE A 10 10.24 55.97 -35.63
N SER A 11 9.87 55.52 -34.44
CA SER A 11 10.71 54.63 -33.62
C SER A 11 10.63 53.21 -34.15
N PHE A 12 11.71 52.74 -34.76
CA PHE A 12 11.92 51.31 -35.02
C PHE A 12 12.35 50.64 -33.72
N THR A 13 11.40 50.05 -33.01
CA THR A 13 11.71 49.10 -31.92
C THR A 13 12.15 47.79 -32.55
N THR A 14 13.45 47.67 -32.84
CA THR A 14 14.06 46.40 -33.22
C THR A 14 14.05 45.50 -31.99
N THR A 15 13.01 44.66 -31.88
CA THR A 15 12.99 43.52 -30.96
C THR A 15 14.06 42.52 -31.39
N LEU A 16 15.28 42.76 -30.95
CA LEU A 16 16.34 41.75 -30.92
C LEU A 16 15.77 40.52 -30.18
N PRO A 17 15.86 39.31 -30.76
CA PRO A 17 15.56 38.11 -30.01
C PRO A 17 16.62 38.02 -28.91
N ILE A 18 16.23 38.40 -27.70
CA ILE A 18 16.99 38.06 -26.50
C ILE A 18 16.96 36.53 -26.45
N GLY A 19 18.02 35.93 -26.99
CA GLY A 19 18.35 34.55 -26.75
C GLY A 19 18.34 34.39 -25.25
N THR A 20 17.30 33.75 -24.74
CA THR A 20 17.12 33.49 -23.32
C THR A 20 18.20 32.48 -22.97
N GLN A 21 19.37 32.99 -22.61
CA GLN A 21 20.49 32.23 -22.11
C GLN A 21 20.02 31.65 -20.77
N ARG A 22 19.32 30.51 -20.84
CA ARG A 22 18.96 29.74 -19.65
C ARG A 22 20.26 29.48 -18.90
N PRO A 23 20.33 29.77 -17.59
CA PRO A 23 21.56 29.55 -16.84
C PRO A 23 21.96 28.08 -16.98
N HIS A 24 23.13 27.81 -17.55
CA HIS A 24 23.63 26.46 -17.83
C HIS A 24 23.55 25.53 -16.61
N THR A 25 23.66 26.10 -15.41
CA THR A 25 23.52 25.42 -14.12
C THR A 25 22.13 24.82 -13.88
N LEU A 26 21.06 25.46 -14.37
CA LEU A 26 19.70 24.97 -14.19
C LEU A 26 19.41 23.77 -15.10
N ILE A 27 19.93 23.78 -16.33
CA ILE A 27 19.81 22.67 -17.28
C ILE A 27 20.54 21.45 -16.72
N MET A 28 21.80 21.63 -16.31
CA MET A 28 22.62 20.55 -15.74
C MET A 28 21.96 19.87 -14.53
N LEU A 29 21.32 20.64 -13.66
CA LEU A 29 20.65 20.09 -12.48
C LEU A 29 19.39 19.28 -12.82
N VAL A 30 18.57 19.74 -13.78
CA VAL A 30 17.40 18.99 -14.24
C VAL A 30 17.84 17.67 -14.86
N ASP A 31 18.89 17.67 -15.67
CA ASP A 31 19.44 16.48 -16.30
C ASP A 31 19.93 15.45 -15.28
N ILE A 32 20.65 15.91 -14.24
CA ILE A 32 21.10 15.04 -13.13
C ILE A 32 19.90 14.41 -12.41
N ILE A 33 18.91 15.23 -12.05
CA ILE A 33 17.72 14.76 -11.32
C ILE A 33 16.94 13.73 -12.13
N SER A 34 16.78 13.96 -13.43
CA SER A 34 16.12 13.04 -14.33
C SER A 34 16.93 11.76 -14.55
N ALA A 35 18.25 11.84 -14.71
CA ALA A 35 19.11 10.66 -14.83
C ALA A 35 19.02 9.78 -13.57
N VAL A 36 19.04 10.40 -12.38
CA VAL A 36 18.81 9.68 -11.12
C VAL A 36 17.41 9.05 -11.09
N GLY A 37 16.38 9.75 -11.58
CA GLY A 37 15.03 9.21 -11.72
C GLY A 37 14.97 7.93 -12.58
N VAL A 38 15.70 7.91 -13.71
CA VAL A 38 15.82 6.72 -14.57
C VAL A 38 16.49 5.56 -13.84
N LEU A 39 17.56 5.83 -13.09
CA LEU A 39 18.25 4.80 -12.30
C LEU A 39 17.34 4.20 -11.20
N ILE A 40 16.56 5.04 -10.52
CA ILE A 40 15.58 4.61 -9.53
C ILE A 40 14.51 3.72 -10.19
N ALA A 41 13.97 4.14 -11.35
CA ALA A 41 12.99 3.36 -12.10
C ALA A 41 13.55 1.97 -12.46
N ALA A 42 14.78 1.91 -12.95
CA ALA A 42 15.47 0.65 -13.25
C ALA A 42 15.63 -0.22 -12.00
N GLY A 43 16.00 0.35 -10.85
CA GLY A 43 16.10 -0.37 -9.58
C GLY A 43 14.77 -0.96 -9.11
N VAL A 44 13.67 -0.20 -9.23
CA VAL A 44 12.33 -0.72 -8.90
C VAL A 44 11.93 -1.84 -9.86
N LEU A 45 12.19 -1.70 -11.15
CA LEU A 45 11.92 -2.74 -12.14
C LEU A 45 12.73 -4.01 -11.89
N ALA A 46 14.01 -3.87 -11.54
CA ALA A 46 14.86 -5.00 -11.16
C ALA A 46 14.34 -5.71 -9.90
N THR A 47 13.86 -4.94 -8.92
CA THR A 47 13.23 -5.48 -7.70
C THR A 47 11.94 -6.24 -8.03
N SER A 48 11.09 -5.67 -8.90
CA SER A 48 9.86 -6.31 -9.37
C SER A 48 10.15 -7.61 -10.13
N ALA A 49 11.09 -7.59 -11.08
CA ALA A 49 11.50 -8.76 -11.84
C ALA A 49 12.09 -9.87 -10.94
N THR A 50 12.85 -9.49 -9.91
CA THR A 50 13.40 -10.44 -8.95
C THR A 50 12.32 -11.04 -8.08
N ALA A 51 11.38 -10.23 -7.58
CA ALA A 51 10.24 -10.71 -6.80
C ALA A 51 9.38 -11.69 -7.61
N ALA A 52 9.14 -11.38 -8.89
CA ALA A 52 8.38 -12.24 -9.82
C ALA A 52 9.06 -13.59 -10.10
N ARG A 53 10.40 -13.62 -10.15
CA ARG A 53 11.16 -14.85 -10.42
C ARG A 53 11.35 -15.73 -9.19
N ARG A 54 11.41 -15.14 -8.00
CA ARG A 54 11.73 -15.87 -6.76
C ARG A 54 10.50 -16.40 -6.01
N HIS A 55 9.32 -15.80 -6.18
CA HIS A 55 8.18 -16.12 -5.32
C HIS A 55 6.89 -16.35 -6.11
N GLU A 56 6.31 -17.54 -6.00
CA GLU A 56 5.04 -17.91 -6.67
C GLU A 56 3.80 -17.71 -5.77
N ARG A 57 3.92 -16.88 -4.73
CA ARG A 57 2.91 -16.80 -3.66
C ARG A 57 1.74 -15.85 -3.94
N PRO A 58 0.57 -16.09 -3.32
CA PRO A 58 -0.58 -15.20 -3.42
C PRO A 58 -0.23 -13.80 -2.92
N GLY A 59 -0.30 -12.82 -3.81
CA GLY A 59 0.05 -11.42 -3.54
C GLY A 59 1.26 -10.93 -4.35
N THR A 60 2.23 -11.79 -4.65
CA THR A 60 3.44 -11.40 -5.40
C THR A 60 3.08 -10.80 -6.76
N LEU A 61 2.14 -11.40 -7.49
CA LEU A 61 1.67 -10.89 -8.79
C LEU A 61 1.17 -9.43 -8.73
N TRP A 62 0.45 -9.07 -7.66
CA TRP A 62 -0.10 -7.73 -7.50
C TRP A 62 0.98 -6.73 -7.10
N PHE A 63 1.92 -7.16 -6.26
CA PHE A 63 3.10 -6.35 -5.90
C PHE A 63 4.01 -6.10 -7.10
N THR A 64 4.28 -7.13 -7.90
CA THR A 64 5.13 -7.02 -9.10
C THR A 64 4.45 -6.15 -10.14
N GLY A 65 3.14 -6.32 -10.34
CA GLY A 65 2.33 -5.41 -11.17
C GLY A 65 2.41 -3.95 -10.69
N TYR A 66 2.21 -3.71 -9.39
CA TYR A 66 2.28 -2.39 -8.79
C TYR A 66 3.65 -1.73 -9.00
N SER A 67 4.72 -2.42 -8.60
CA SER A 67 6.09 -1.93 -8.70
C SER A 67 6.56 -1.77 -10.15
N ALA A 68 6.15 -2.67 -11.06
CA ALA A 68 6.46 -2.56 -12.48
C ALA A 68 5.76 -1.37 -13.12
N LEU A 69 4.46 -1.20 -12.86
CA LEU A 69 3.69 -0.08 -13.41
C LEU A 69 4.21 1.26 -12.91
N PHE A 70 4.56 1.31 -11.61
CA PHE A 70 5.26 2.44 -11.03
C PHE A 70 6.61 2.70 -11.73
N GLY A 71 7.47 1.69 -11.83
CA GLY A 71 8.81 1.81 -12.40
C GLY A 71 8.78 2.27 -13.85
N VAL A 72 7.88 1.70 -14.68
CA VAL A 72 7.67 2.13 -16.06
C VAL A 72 7.17 3.57 -16.12
N GLY A 73 6.13 3.91 -15.36
CA GLY A 73 5.58 5.26 -15.37
C GLY A 73 6.58 6.33 -14.91
N PHE A 74 7.29 6.06 -13.82
CA PHE A 74 8.32 6.96 -13.29
C PHE A 74 9.52 7.08 -14.22
N GLY A 75 9.93 5.98 -14.85
CA GLY A 75 11.00 5.94 -15.86
C GLY A 75 10.63 6.75 -17.10
N LEU A 76 9.43 6.55 -17.66
CA LEU A 76 8.93 7.32 -18.81
C LEU A 76 8.87 8.82 -18.50
N LEU A 77 8.41 9.20 -17.31
CA LEU A 77 8.43 10.59 -16.86
C LEU A 77 9.87 11.13 -16.77
N SER A 78 10.78 10.38 -16.16
CA SER A 78 12.19 10.78 -16.02
C SER A 78 12.87 10.98 -17.37
N VAL A 79 12.68 10.03 -18.30
CA VAL A 79 13.20 10.10 -19.68
C VAL A 79 12.57 11.27 -20.44
N GLY A 80 11.25 11.48 -20.30
CA GLY A 80 10.56 12.59 -20.95
C GLY A 80 11.08 13.96 -20.49
N VAL A 81 11.43 14.09 -19.21
CA VAL A 81 12.10 15.30 -18.72
C VAL A 81 13.53 15.40 -19.26
N LEU A 82 14.30 14.30 -19.26
CA LEU A 82 15.70 14.27 -19.71
C LEU A 82 15.85 14.65 -21.19
N VAL A 83 14.94 14.19 -22.06
CA VAL A 83 14.95 14.49 -23.50
C VAL A 83 14.26 15.84 -23.79
N GLY A 84 13.71 16.50 -22.77
CA GLY A 84 13.04 17.80 -22.90
C GLY A 84 11.64 17.74 -23.53
N SER A 85 11.05 16.54 -23.69
CA SER A 85 9.68 16.40 -24.19
C SER A 85 8.62 16.81 -23.15
N ILE A 86 8.96 16.71 -21.85
CA ILE A 86 8.15 17.20 -20.75
C ILE A 86 8.81 18.46 -20.17
N PRO A 87 8.23 19.65 -20.39
CA PRO A 87 8.84 20.89 -19.92
C PRO A 87 8.75 21.00 -18.38
N VAL A 88 9.89 21.25 -17.74
CA VAL A 88 9.96 21.55 -16.30
C VAL A 88 9.76 23.05 -16.08
N THR A 89 8.55 23.53 -16.35
CA THR A 89 8.15 24.92 -16.05
C THR A 89 7.91 25.08 -14.56
N ASP A 90 7.12 24.17 -14.00
CA ASP A 90 6.59 24.16 -12.65
C ASP A 90 6.11 22.74 -12.30
N PHE A 91 6.25 22.36 -11.03
CA PHE A 91 5.76 21.05 -10.56
C PHE A 91 4.23 21.00 -10.44
N THR A 92 3.54 22.11 -10.64
CA THR A 92 2.08 22.20 -10.79
C THR A 92 1.61 21.97 -12.24
N GLY A 93 2.53 22.03 -13.21
CA GLY A 93 2.27 21.87 -14.64
C GLY A 93 2.33 20.42 -15.10
N ALA A 94 3.00 20.19 -16.24
CA ALA A 94 3.06 18.87 -16.89
C ALA A 94 3.66 17.80 -15.97
N VAL A 95 4.79 18.09 -15.32
CA VAL A 95 5.48 17.14 -14.44
C VAL A 95 4.59 16.68 -13.29
N GLY A 96 3.91 17.60 -12.60
CA GLY A 96 3.00 17.23 -11.51
C GLY A 96 1.81 16.39 -11.97
N ARG A 97 1.29 16.68 -13.16
CA ARG A 97 0.18 15.92 -13.75
C ARG A 97 0.60 14.49 -14.10
N TRP A 98 1.76 14.33 -14.73
CA TRP A 98 2.32 13.00 -15.01
C TRP A 98 2.69 12.26 -13.72
N LEU A 99 3.25 12.95 -12.73
CA LEU A 99 3.57 12.34 -11.44
C LEU A 99 2.32 11.86 -10.71
N ALA A 100 1.23 12.62 -10.78
CA ALA A 100 -0.08 12.19 -10.26
C ALA A 100 -0.61 10.95 -10.99
N LEU A 101 -0.43 10.83 -12.32
CA LEU A 101 -0.75 9.61 -13.06
C LEU A 101 0.08 8.42 -12.56
N VAL A 102 1.40 8.58 -12.48
CA VAL A 102 2.34 7.54 -12.01
C VAL A 102 2.00 7.07 -10.61
N TRP A 103 1.49 7.96 -9.75
CA TRP A 103 1.06 7.63 -8.41
C TRP A 103 -0.31 6.94 -8.36
N ILE A 104 -1.33 7.47 -9.04
CA ILE A 104 -2.74 7.02 -8.90
C ILE A 104 -2.96 5.70 -9.63
N LEU A 105 -2.36 5.54 -10.81
CA LEU A 105 -2.58 4.37 -11.66
C LEU A 105 -2.26 3.04 -10.95
N PRO A 106 -1.16 2.91 -10.18
CA PRO A 106 -0.85 1.67 -9.46
C PRO A 106 -1.64 1.46 -8.16
N VAL A 107 -2.40 2.44 -7.64
CA VAL A 107 -3.06 2.33 -6.31
C VAL A 107 -3.99 1.14 -6.20
N GLY A 108 -4.73 0.80 -7.26
CA GLY A 108 -5.57 -0.39 -7.28
C GLY A 108 -4.75 -1.68 -7.09
N LEU A 109 -3.58 -1.76 -7.73
CA LEU A 109 -2.68 -2.92 -7.58
C LEU A 109 -2.12 -3.01 -6.16
N TRP A 110 -1.79 -1.89 -5.54
CA TRP A 110 -1.38 -1.84 -4.13
C TRP A 110 -2.49 -2.30 -3.18
N ALA A 111 -3.72 -1.84 -3.39
CA ALA A 111 -4.87 -2.25 -2.57
C ALA A 111 -5.14 -3.76 -2.70
N MET A 112 -5.10 -4.29 -3.93
CA MET A 112 -5.23 -5.73 -4.17
C MET A 112 -4.11 -6.53 -3.53
N PHE A 113 -2.87 -6.04 -3.65
CA PHE A 113 -1.72 -6.61 -2.98
C PHE A 113 -1.96 -6.69 -1.47
N ALA A 114 -2.32 -5.58 -0.81
CA ALA A 114 -2.54 -5.55 0.63
C ALA A 114 -3.66 -6.52 1.07
N LEU A 115 -4.76 -6.61 0.32
CA LEU A 115 -5.84 -7.56 0.62
C LEU A 115 -5.38 -9.02 0.52
N ARG A 116 -4.70 -9.38 -0.58
CA ARG A 116 -4.24 -10.76 -0.82
C ARG A 116 -3.11 -11.17 0.11
N TYR A 117 -2.15 -10.26 0.36
CA TYR A 117 -1.02 -10.46 1.26
C TYR A 117 -1.46 -10.68 2.71
N THR A 118 -2.60 -10.11 3.11
CA THR A 118 -3.17 -10.29 4.46
C THR A 118 -4.15 -11.45 4.58
N GLY A 119 -4.31 -12.27 3.52
CA GLY A 119 -5.24 -13.40 3.51
C GLY A 119 -6.72 -13.00 3.53
N ARG A 120 -7.04 -11.73 3.30
CA ARG A 120 -8.42 -11.28 3.08
C ARG A 120 -8.78 -11.54 1.62
N PHE A 121 -9.19 -12.77 1.35
CA PHE A 121 -9.78 -13.14 0.06
C PHE A 121 -11.13 -12.44 -0.10
N VAL A 122 -11.09 -11.20 -0.57
CA VAL A 122 -12.28 -10.55 -1.10
C VAL A 122 -12.48 -11.15 -2.49
N SER A 123 -13.57 -11.89 -2.67
CA SER A 123 -14.00 -12.31 -4.01
C SER A 123 -14.02 -11.07 -4.89
N LEU A 124 -13.28 -11.12 -6.01
CA LEU A 124 -13.21 -10.04 -7.00
C LEU A 124 -14.57 -9.92 -7.70
N THR A 125 -15.57 -9.46 -6.97
CA THR A 125 -16.87 -9.14 -7.53
C THR A 125 -16.72 -7.89 -8.39
N LEU A 126 -17.57 -7.78 -9.41
CA LEU A 126 -17.60 -6.64 -10.31
C LEU A 126 -17.72 -5.31 -9.53
N LYS A 127 -18.45 -5.32 -8.41
CA LYS A 127 -18.56 -4.18 -7.47
C LYS A 127 -17.21 -3.75 -6.88
N THR A 128 -16.43 -4.69 -6.36
CA THR A 128 -15.11 -4.41 -5.78
C THR A 128 -14.13 -3.90 -6.83
N SER A 129 -14.16 -4.51 -8.03
CA SER A 129 -13.32 -4.08 -9.16
C SER A 129 -13.65 -2.65 -9.60
N VAL A 130 -14.95 -2.34 -9.76
CA VAL A 130 -15.40 -0.97 -10.08
C VAL A 130 -15.00 0.02 -9.01
N LEU A 131 -15.15 -0.34 -7.73
CA LEU A 131 -14.75 0.53 -6.62
C LEU A 131 -13.24 0.81 -6.60
N LEU A 132 -12.41 -0.19 -6.94
CA LEU A 132 -10.96 -0.03 -7.05
C LEU A 132 -10.54 0.78 -8.29
N ALA A 133 -11.26 0.63 -9.40
CA ALA A 133 -10.99 1.31 -10.66
C ALA A 133 -11.55 2.74 -10.70
N PHE A 134 -12.52 3.06 -9.84
CA PHE A 134 -13.20 4.35 -9.77
C PHE A 134 -12.23 5.55 -9.68
N PRO A 135 -11.19 5.56 -8.83
CA PRO A 135 -10.26 6.69 -8.74
C PRO A 135 -9.49 6.87 -10.04
N LEU A 136 -9.09 5.77 -10.67
CA LEU A 136 -8.40 5.78 -11.96
C LEU A 136 -9.30 6.33 -13.07
N LEU A 137 -10.54 5.84 -13.17
CA LEU A 137 -11.49 6.28 -14.19
C LEU A 137 -11.75 7.79 -14.11
N ILE A 138 -11.99 8.30 -12.89
CA ILE A 138 -12.21 9.72 -12.69
C ILE A 138 -10.94 10.51 -12.98
N PHE A 139 -9.78 10.02 -12.57
CA PHE A 139 -8.51 10.72 -12.85
C PHE A 139 -8.22 10.78 -14.35
N VAL A 140 -8.45 9.69 -15.10
CA VAL A 140 -8.29 9.65 -16.55
C VAL A 140 -9.27 10.62 -17.22
N ALA A 141 -10.53 10.63 -16.79
CA ALA A 141 -11.51 11.59 -17.27
C ALA A 141 -11.04 13.03 -17.00
N GLN A 142 -10.61 13.33 -15.77
CA GLN A 142 -10.08 14.65 -15.40
C GLN A 142 -8.89 15.04 -16.29
N PHE A 143 -7.97 14.11 -16.54
CA PHE A 143 -6.81 14.33 -17.39
C PHE A 143 -7.22 14.68 -18.82
N LEU A 144 -8.15 13.94 -19.41
CA LEU A 144 -8.65 14.16 -20.77
C LEU A 144 -9.43 15.48 -20.90
N PHE A 145 -10.26 15.83 -19.90
CA PHE A 145 -11.07 17.06 -19.94
C PHE A 145 -10.31 18.32 -19.56
N SER A 146 -9.14 18.22 -18.92
CA SER A 146 -8.35 19.37 -18.47
C SER A 146 -7.85 20.31 -19.58
N GLY A 147 -7.95 19.91 -20.87
CA GLY A 147 -7.60 20.73 -22.03
C GLY A 147 -8.80 21.37 -22.74
N VAL A 148 -10.03 21.13 -22.30
CA VAL A 148 -11.24 21.61 -22.98
C VAL A 148 -11.68 22.93 -22.35
N SER A 149 -11.60 24.02 -23.13
CA SER A 149 -11.92 25.38 -22.68
C SER A 149 -13.37 25.58 -22.18
N SER A 150 -14.27 24.68 -22.55
CA SER A 150 -15.68 24.69 -22.14
C SER A 150 -15.96 24.11 -20.75
N VAL A 151 -14.96 23.50 -20.09
CA VAL A 151 -15.18 22.80 -18.81
C VAL A 151 -14.80 23.71 -17.63
N PRO A 152 -15.70 23.98 -16.67
CA PRO A 152 -15.38 24.79 -15.50
C PRO A 152 -14.24 24.19 -14.67
N THR A 153 -13.21 24.98 -14.38
CA THR A 153 -11.99 24.53 -13.69
C THR A 153 -12.21 24.15 -12.22
N HIS A 154 -13.13 24.83 -11.54
CA HIS A 154 -13.44 24.59 -10.12
C HIS A 154 -13.98 23.17 -9.82
N PRO A 155 -15.07 22.68 -10.46
CA PRO A 155 -15.57 21.33 -10.20
C PRO A 155 -14.59 20.23 -10.59
N VAL A 156 -13.84 20.42 -11.68
CA VAL A 156 -12.78 19.49 -12.12
C VAL A 156 -11.64 19.42 -11.10
N GLY A 157 -11.25 20.56 -10.53
CA GLY A 157 -10.26 20.63 -9.46
C GLY A 157 -10.72 19.90 -8.19
N LEU A 158 -11.97 20.13 -7.76
CA LEU A 158 -12.55 19.49 -6.58
C LEU A 158 -12.64 17.98 -6.76
N LEU A 159 -13.06 17.52 -7.95
CA LEU A 159 -13.09 16.11 -8.30
C LEU A 159 -11.70 15.47 -8.22
N GLY A 160 -10.67 16.15 -8.72
CA GLY A 160 -9.29 15.68 -8.64
C GLY A 160 -8.75 15.59 -7.21
N ILE A 161 -9.11 16.53 -6.34
CA ILE A 161 -8.76 16.48 -4.91
C ILE A 161 -9.43 15.27 -4.27
N THR A 162 -10.74 15.08 -4.49
CA THR A 162 -11.49 13.94 -3.95
C THR A 162 -10.88 12.60 -4.37
N VAL A 163 -10.51 12.46 -5.64
CA VAL A 163 -9.83 11.25 -6.15
C VAL A 163 -8.49 11.01 -5.48
N ARG A 164 -7.67 12.05 -5.29
CA ARG A 164 -6.38 11.94 -4.59
C ARG A 164 -6.57 11.55 -3.13
N CYS A 165 -7.56 12.13 -2.45
CA CYS A 165 -7.90 11.76 -1.08
C CYS A 165 -8.34 10.29 -0.99
N TYR A 166 -9.16 9.83 -1.95
CA TYR A 166 -9.59 8.43 -2.00
C TYR A 166 -8.41 7.49 -2.29
N ALA A 167 -7.53 7.84 -3.23
CA ALA A 167 -6.33 7.07 -3.52
C ALA A 167 -5.42 6.98 -2.27
N LEU A 168 -5.28 8.08 -1.54
CA LEU A 168 -4.55 8.12 -0.28
C LEU A 168 -5.16 7.20 0.77
N THR A 169 -6.49 7.22 0.97
CA THR A 169 -7.13 6.34 1.95
C THR A 169 -6.94 4.88 1.61
N LEU A 170 -6.98 4.50 0.33
CA LEU A 170 -6.64 3.13 -0.10
C LEU A 170 -5.19 2.76 0.23
N VAL A 171 -4.25 3.66 -0.05
CA VAL A 171 -2.82 3.42 0.22
C VAL A 171 -2.57 3.26 1.72
N VAL A 172 -3.08 4.19 2.55
CA VAL A 172 -2.96 4.15 4.02
C VAL A 172 -3.63 2.91 4.59
N THR A 173 -4.83 2.57 4.11
CA THR A 173 -5.53 1.36 4.54
C THR A 173 -4.70 0.12 4.20
N GLY A 174 -4.13 0.06 2.99
CA GLY A 174 -3.22 -1.02 2.58
C GLY A 174 -1.99 -1.13 3.48
N MET A 175 -1.35 -0.01 3.81
CA MET A 175 -0.20 0.02 4.74
C MET A 175 -0.57 -0.51 6.12
N VAL A 176 -1.67 -0.03 6.70
CA VAL A 176 -2.15 -0.45 8.02
C VAL A 176 -2.46 -1.96 8.02
N LEU A 177 -3.08 -2.47 6.96
CA LEU A 177 -3.35 -3.89 6.81
C LEU A 177 -2.06 -4.71 6.77
N VAL A 178 -1.10 -4.32 5.92
CA VAL A 178 0.19 -5.00 5.79
C VAL A 178 0.94 -5.03 7.14
N VAL A 179 1.07 -3.87 7.80
CA VAL A 179 1.75 -3.76 9.10
C VAL A 179 1.05 -4.60 10.17
N ARG A 180 -0.28 -4.49 10.26
CA ARG A 180 -1.06 -5.26 11.25
C ARG A 180 -0.97 -6.76 11.02
N ALA A 181 -0.97 -7.22 9.78
CA ALA A 181 -0.80 -8.64 9.47
C ALA A 181 0.57 -9.13 9.88
N THR A 182 1.64 -8.40 9.56
CA THR A 182 3.01 -8.79 9.96
C THR A 182 3.25 -8.76 11.48
N ARG A 183 2.47 -7.98 12.24
CA ARG A 183 2.52 -8.00 13.71
C ARG A 183 1.73 -9.13 14.35
N ARG A 184 0.77 -9.72 13.64
CA ARG A 184 -0.14 -10.74 14.21
C ARG A 184 0.51 -12.12 14.24
N TYR A 185 1.51 -12.36 13.41
CA TYR A 185 2.18 -13.64 13.29
C TYR A 185 3.58 -13.57 13.90
N ASP A 186 3.79 -14.29 15.02
CA ASP A 186 5.06 -14.33 15.76
C ASP A 186 6.26 -14.80 14.91
N HIS A 187 6.01 -15.45 13.78
CA HIS A 187 7.03 -15.94 12.86
C HIS A 187 7.43 -14.94 11.76
N THR A 188 6.76 -13.78 11.65
CA THR A 188 7.16 -12.72 10.71
C THR A 188 7.70 -11.51 11.46
N THR A 189 8.85 -11.00 11.04
CA THR A 189 9.41 -9.80 11.67
C THR A 189 8.56 -8.60 11.30
N ALA A 190 8.06 -7.85 12.30
CA ALA A 190 7.25 -6.63 12.09
C ALA A 190 7.94 -5.60 11.17
N TRP A 191 9.27 -5.70 11.02
CA TRP A 191 10.08 -4.91 10.11
C TRP A 191 9.81 -5.15 8.62
N GLN A 192 9.38 -6.35 8.23
CA GLN A 192 8.94 -6.65 6.85
C GLN A 192 7.78 -5.73 6.43
N GLY A 193 6.72 -5.68 7.25
CA GLY A 193 5.55 -4.87 6.95
C GLY A 193 5.85 -3.37 6.98
N VAL A 194 6.70 -2.93 7.90
CA VAL A 194 7.12 -1.52 7.98
C VAL A 194 7.98 -1.12 6.78
N ALA A 195 8.94 -1.94 6.35
CA ALA A 195 9.74 -1.65 5.16
C ALA A 195 8.87 -1.57 3.90
N LEU A 196 7.94 -2.51 3.76
CA LEU A 196 7.07 -2.61 2.60
C LEU A 196 6.02 -1.48 2.55
N ALA A 197 5.48 -1.07 3.71
CA ALA A 197 4.62 0.11 3.84
C ALA A 197 5.39 1.44 3.76
N GLY A 198 6.66 1.45 4.19
CA GLY A 198 7.50 2.64 4.24
C GLY A 198 7.81 3.21 2.86
N GLY A 199 7.96 2.36 1.84
CA GLY A 199 8.23 2.81 0.47
C GLY A 199 7.13 3.71 -0.09
N PRO A 200 5.87 3.25 -0.18
CA PRO A 200 4.78 4.09 -0.66
C PRO A 200 4.48 5.28 0.26
N ALA A 201 4.77 5.17 1.56
CA ALA A 201 4.57 6.27 2.51
C ALA A 201 5.54 7.42 2.26
N LEU A 202 6.84 7.12 2.15
CA LEU A 202 7.86 8.12 1.85
C LEU A 202 7.64 8.73 0.47
N MET A 203 7.23 7.92 -0.49
CA MET A 203 6.85 8.36 -1.83
C MET A 203 5.70 9.36 -1.79
N TRP A 204 4.59 9.03 -1.11
CA TRP A 204 3.45 9.92 -0.95
C TRP A 204 3.82 11.24 -0.28
N LEU A 205 4.53 11.17 0.86
CA LEU A 205 4.91 12.34 1.64
C LEU A 205 5.78 13.27 0.80
N SER A 206 6.80 12.73 0.14
CA SER A 206 7.72 13.52 -0.67
C SER A 206 6.99 14.20 -1.82
N TRP A 207 6.13 13.47 -2.55
CA TRP A 207 5.47 14.00 -3.74
C TRP A 207 4.31 14.95 -3.45
N SER A 208 3.58 14.72 -2.36
CA SER A 208 2.51 15.63 -1.91
C SER A 208 3.08 16.96 -1.43
N SER A 209 4.32 16.96 -0.93
CA SER A 209 5.02 18.17 -0.51
C SER A 209 5.69 18.92 -1.67
N ILE A 210 5.87 18.32 -2.87
CA ILE A 210 6.54 18.97 -4.01
C ILE A 210 5.97 20.37 -4.32
N PRO A 211 4.64 20.59 -4.44
CA PRO A 211 4.12 21.91 -4.79
C PRO A 211 4.46 23.00 -3.77
N TYR A 212 4.68 22.63 -2.50
CA TYR A 212 5.07 23.54 -1.42
C TYR A 212 6.59 23.72 -1.39
N ILE A 213 7.34 22.62 -1.49
CA ILE A 213 8.82 22.64 -1.48
C ILE A 213 9.37 23.36 -2.71
N ALA A 214 8.73 23.20 -3.88
CA ALA A 214 9.13 23.84 -5.12
C ALA A 214 8.98 25.37 -5.10
N GLN A 215 8.16 25.92 -4.18
CA GLN A 215 8.04 27.37 -4.00
C GLN A 215 9.31 27.96 -3.37
N LEU A 216 10.03 27.19 -2.54
CA LEU A 216 11.31 27.61 -1.97
C LEU A 216 12.41 27.61 -3.03
N SER A 217 12.49 26.55 -3.83
CA SER A 217 13.39 26.47 -4.98
C SER A 217 13.04 25.29 -5.90
N ARG A 218 13.34 25.44 -7.19
CA ARG A 218 13.18 24.35 -8.18
C ARG A 218 14.06 23.14 -7.85
N THR A 219 15.24 23.38 -7.28
CA THR A 219 16.16 22.33 -6.81
C THR A 219 15.55 21.51 -5.70
N ALA A 220 14.95 22.14 -4.69
CA ALA A 220 14.27 21.45 -3.59
C ALA A 220 13.07 20.63 -4.08
N GLY A 221 12.29 21.14 -5.02
CA GLY A 221 11.20 20.37 -5.65
C GLY A 221 11.72 19.11 -6.38
N GLY A 222 12.84 19.23 -7.09
CA GLY A 222 13.51 18.10 -7.72
C GLY A 222 14.13 17.11 -6.72
N THR A 223 14.64 17.58 -5.58
CA THR A 223 15.06 16.70 -4.48
C THR A 223 13.89 15.90 -3.92
N ALA A 224 12.72 16.52 -3.71
CA ALA A 224 11.52 15.83 -3.26
C ALA A 224 11.01 14.79 -4.29
N TYR A 225 11.16 15.09 -5.59
CA TYR A 225 10.91 14.12 -6.66
C TYR A 225 11.78 12.87 -6.53
N VAL A 226 13.11 13.05 -6.40
CA VAL A 226 14.07 11.96 -6.22
C VAL A 226 13.83 11.20 -4.92
N LEU A 227 13.56 11.91 -3.82
CA LEU A 227 13.34 11.32 -2.50
C LEU A 227 12.15 10.37 -2.50
N GLY A 228 11.06 10.73 -3.19
CA GLY A 228 9.91 9.84 -3.30
C GLY A 228 10.22 8.57 -4.09
N GLY A 229 10.99 8.69 -5.17
CA GLY A 229 11.49 7.53 -5.92
C GLY A 229 12.45 6.65 -5.11
N LEU A 230 13.35 7.28 -4.33
CA LEU A 230 14.24 6.56 -3.41
C LEU A 230 13.47 5.78 -2.36
N GLY A 231 12.38 6.35 -1.83
CA GLY A 231 11.48 5.64 -0.94
C GLY A 231 10.94 4.35 -1.54
N ALA A 232 10.48 4.39 -2.78
CA ALA A 232 10.02 3.20 -3.50
C ALA A 232 11.14 2.16 -3.67
N VAL A 233 12.28 2.52 -4.25
CA VAL A 233 13.36 1.54 -4.53
C VAL A 233 13.98 0.98 -3.25
N CYS A 234 14.21 1.81 -2.22
CA CYS A 234 14.77 1.35 -0.96
C CYS A 234 13.75 0.53 -0.16
N GLY A 235 12.49 0.97 -0.08
CA GLY A 235 11.44 0.25 0.64
C GLY A 235 11.17 -1.12 0.03
N PHE A 236 10.98 -1.18 -1.29
CA PHE A 236 10.75 -2.44 -2.00
C PHE A 236 12.00 -3.31 -2.01
N GLY A 237 13.17 -2.74 -2.27
CA GLY A 237 14.43 -3.48 -2.27
C GLY A 237 14.74 -4.07 -0.90
N LEU A 238 14.56 -3.31 0.17
CA LEU A 238 14.76 -3.80 1.55
C LEU A 238 13.79 -4.95 1.86
N ALA A 239 12.52 -4.81 1.49
CA ALA A 239 11.50 -5.83 1.73
C ALA A 239 11.77 -7.12 0.93
N VAL A 240 12.25 -7.02 -0.31
CA VAL A 240 12.49 -8.17 -1.20
C VAL A 240 13.83 -8.85 -0.93
N PHE A 241 14.91 -8.10 -0.71
CA PHE A 241 16.27 -8.66 -0.67
C PHE A 241 16.81 -8.92 0.72
N ARG A 242 16.35 -8.19 1.73
CA ARG A 242 16.91 -8.27 3.09
C ARG A 242 15.94 -8.87 4.10
N LEU A 243 14.66 -8.65 3.90
CA LEU A 243 13.64 -9.07 4.84
C LEU A 243 12.84 -10.27 4.34
N ASP A 244 13.07 -10.74 3.11
CA ASP A 244 12.39 -11.88 2.49
C ASP A 244 10.87 -11.87 2.75
N ALA A 245 10.24 -10.70 2.54
CA ALA A 245 8.84 -10.47 2.90
C ALA A 245 7.86 -11.43 2.19
N PHE A 246 8.32 -12.14 1.17
CA PHE A 246 7.53 -13.09 0.40
C PHE A 246 7.85 -14.56 0.74
N ASP A 247 8.90 -14.85 1.53
CA ASP A 247 9.31 -16.22 1.92
C ASP A 247 8.52 -16.81 3.09
N MET A 248 7.74 -16.00 3.82
CA MET A 248 6.68 -16.46 4.72
C MET A 248 5.45 -15.57 4.53
N ALA A 249 4.61 -15.88 3.54
CA ALA A 249 3.41 -15.09 3.29
C ALA A 249 2.41 -15.31 4.45
N PRO A 250 1.98 -14.26 5.18
CA PRO A 250 1.04 -14.38 6.30
C PRO A 250 -0.26 -15.11 5.93
N THR A 251 -0.62 -15.07 4.64
CA THR A 251 -1.76 -15.78 4.06
C THR A 251 -1.75 -17.30 4.35
N VAL A 252 -0.57 -17.92 4.41
CA VAL A 252 -0.46 -19.38 4.67
C VAL A 252 -0.91 -19.72 6.10
N GLY A 253 -0.71 -18.81 7.06
CA GLY A 253 -1.20 -19.01 8.44
C GLY A 253 -2.72 -18.97 8.55
N VAL A 254 -3.39 -18.00 7.91
CA VAL A 254 -4.86 -17.89 7.94
C VAL A 254 -5.56 -19.03 7.21
N VAL A 255 -5.01 -19.42 6.05
CA VAL A 255 -5.59 -20.49 5.22
C VAL A 255 -5.29 -21.84 5.84
N GLY A 256 -4.07 -22.07 6.33
CA GLY A 256 -3.72 -23.29 7.06
C GLY A 256 -4.59 -23.49 8.31
N GLU A 257 -4.85 -22.44 9.09
CA GLU A 257 -5.73 -22.55 10.28
C GLU A 257 -7.20 -22.83 9.92
N ARG A 258 -7.64 -22.45 8.72
CA ARG A 258 -9.00 -22.74 8.25
C ARG A 258 -9.10 -24.12 7.60
N ASP A 259 -8.22 -24.40 6.64
CA ASP A 259 -8.23 -25.64 5.86
C ASP A 259 -7.73 -26.83 6.67
N ILE A 260 -6.76 -26.69 7.59
CA ILE A 260 -6.38 -27.84 8.45
C ILE A 260 -7.55 -28.25 9.33
N VAL A 261 -8.32 -27.31 9.87
CA VAL A 261 -9.50 -27.67 10.67
C VAL A 261 -10.56 -28.31 9.78
N ASP A 262 -10.80 -27.78 8.57
CA ASP A 262 -11.89 -28.23 7.70
C ASP A 262 -11.56 -29.48 6.84
N GLU A 263 -10.27 -29.77 6.56
CA GLU A 263 -9.80 -30.82 5.64
C GLU A 263 -9.01 -31.95 6.34
N THR A 264 -8.70 -31.85 7.63
CA THR A 264 -8.16 -32.99 8.38
C THR A 264 -9.20 -34.11 8.46
N ASP A 265 -8.79 -35.34 8.16
CA ASP A 265 -9.65 -36.53 8.19
C ASP A 265 -10.09 -36.91 9.63
N ASP A 266 -9.45 -36.33 10.64
CA ASP A 266 -9.86 -36.43 12.04
C ASP A 266 -11.03 -35.50 12.37
N LEU A 267 -11.84 -35.92 13.34
CA LEU A 267 -12.98 -35.14 13.85
C LEU A 267 -12.45 -34.02 14.75
N VAL A 268 -12.46 -32.77 14.25
CA VAL A 268 -11.99 -31.60 15.01
C VAL A 268 -13.17 -30.78 15.52
N LEU A 269 -13.27 -30.68 16.85
CA LEU A 269 -14.24 -29.85 17.58
C LEU A 269 -13.49 -28.92 18.53
N ILE A 270 -13.82 -27.63 18.48
CA ILE A 270 -13.27 -26.61 19.39
C ILE A 270 -14.40 -26.16 20.31
N ALA A 271 -14.21 -26.36 21.61
CA ALA A 271 -15.13 -25.90 22.66
C ALA A 271 -14.52 -24.76 23.48
N ASP A 272 -15.38 -23.93 24.08
CA ASP A 272 -14.97 -22.92 25.07
C ASP A 272 -14.77 -23.52 26.47
N GLU A 273 -14.47 -22.67 27.46
CA GLU A 273 -14.24 -23.10 28.85
C GLU A 273 -15.52 -23.64 29.52
N GLU A 274 -16.68 -23.38 28.92
CA GLU A 274 -18.00 -23.84 29.34
C GLU A 274 -18.51 -25.03 28.50
N ASP A 275 -17.63 -25.74 27.80
CA ASP A 275 -17.91 -26.91 26.95
C ASP A 275 -18.93 -26.64 25.82
N ARG A 276 -19.06 -25.39 25.38
CA ARG A 276 -19.90 -25.03 24.23
C ARG A 276 -19.10 -25.11 22.96
N VAL A 277 -19.71 -25.69 21.92
CA VAL A 277 -19.08 -25.81 20.62
C VAL A 277 -18.96 -24.43 19.95
N VAL A 278 -17.72 -23.99 19.76
CA VAL A 278 -17.39 -22.72 19.09
C VAL A 278 -17.14 -22.94 17.60
N ARG A 279 -16.53 -24.08 17.23
CA ARG A 279 -16.24 -24.43 15.83
C ARG A 279 -16.15 -25.95 15.62
N THR A 280 -16.69 -26.42 14.51
CA THR A 280 -16.61 -27.83 14.06
C THR A 280 -16.25 -27.92 12.59
N ASN A 281 -15.51 -28.97 12.23
CA ASN A 281 -15.21 -29.28 10.84
C ASN A 281 -16.40 -29.91 10.10
N GLU A 282 -16.31 -29.93 8.77
CA GLU A 282 -17.39 -30.44 7.91
C GLU A 282 -17.65 -31.94 8.09
N ARG A 283 -16.63 -32.70 8.51
CA ARG A 283 -16.76 -34.12 8.86
C ARG A 283 -17.63 -34.35 10.08
N ILE A 284 -17.41 -33.63 11.18
CA ILE A 284 -18.30 -33.65 12.35
C ILE A 284 -19.72 -33.27 11.93
N ARG A 285 -19.89 -32.22 11.12
CA ARG A 285 -21.21 -31.80 10.63
C ARG A 285 -21.91 -32.88 9.82
N SER A 286 -21.16 -33.62 9.01
CA SER A 286 -21.69 -34.74 8.21
C SER A 286 -22.00 -35.99 9.04
N ALA A 287 -21.27 -36.20 10.13
CA ALA A 287 -21.48 -37.33 11.06
C ALA A 287 -22.57 -37.02 12.10
N SER A 288 -22.73 -35.76 12.50
CA SER A 288 -23.73 -35.29 13.46
C SER A 288 -25.07 -35.07 12.73
N SER A 289 -25.85 -36.13 12.59
CA SER A 289 -27.07 -36.16 11.77
C SER A 289 -28.24 -35.32 12.29
N ARG A 290 -28.07 -34.42 13.27
CA ARG A 290 -29.22 -33.85 14.00
C ARG A 290 -29.17 -32.38 14.39
N VAL A 291 -28.01 -31.74 14.51
CA VAL A 291 -27.93 -30.35 14.97
C VAL A 291 -26.76 -29.64 14.31
N ASP A 292 -27.00 -28.43 13.78
CA ASP A 292 -25.93 -27.54 13.30
C ASP A 292 -25.15 -26.99 14.50
N PRO A 293 -23.89 -27.43 14.75
CA PRO A 293 -23.14 -27.08 15.96
C PRO A 293 -22.67 -25.62 15.97
N SER A 294 -22.85 -24.90 14.86
CA SER A 294 -22.33 -23.54 14.63
C SER A 294 -23.00 -22.44 15.48
N ALA A 295 -24.04 -22.77 16.25
CA ALA A 295 -24.91 -21.78 16.89
C ALA A 295 -24.52 -21.38 18.33
N GLY A 296 -23.46 -21.93 18.91
CA GLY A 296 -23.00 -21.59 20.28
C GLY A 296 -23.96 -22.00 21.40
N THR A 297 -25.01 -22.74 21.07
CA THR A 297 -26.04 -23.28 21.99
C THR A 297 -25.94 -24.79 22.19
N VAL A 298 -25.01 -25.44 21.49
CA VAL A 298 -24.85 -26.90 21.47
C VAL A 298 -23.59 -27.25 22.24
N THR A 299 -23.69 -28.15 23.20
CA THR A 299 -22.56 -28.61 24.00
C THR A 299 -21.82 -29.77 23.32
N VAL A 300 -20.59 -30.05 23.76
CA VAL A 300 -19.83 -31.22 23.26
C VAL A 300 -20.61 -32.52 23.48
N GLU A 301 -21.32 -32.62 24.61
CA GLU A 301 -22.16 -33.76 24.98
C GLU A 301 -23.32 -33.96 24.00
N ASP A 302 -23.95 -32.87 23.54
CA ASP A 302 -25.05 -32.93 22.56
C ASP A 302 -24.58 -33.45 21.18
N VAL A 303 -23.32 -33.21 20.81
CA VAL A 303 -22.76 -33.60 19.50
C VAL A 303 -22.15 -35.00 19.53
N LEU A 304 -21.46 -35.37 20.61
CA LEU A 304 -20.69 -36.61 20.71
C LEU A 304 -21.32 -37.65 21.66
N GLY A 305 -22.41 -37.30 22.34
CA GLY A 305 -23.10 -38.17 23.30
C GLY A 305 -22.34 -38.43 24.60
N ASN A 306 -21.20 -37.75 24.81
CA ASN A 306 -20.37 -37.83 26.01
C ASN A 306 -19.81 -36.45 26.31
N ASP A 307 -19.70 -36.11 27.60
CA ASP A 307 -19.01 -34.91 28.05
C ASP A 307 -17.49 -34.99 27.80
N VAL A 308 -16.81 -33.87 27.95
CA VAL A 308 -15.36 -33.76 27.70
C VAL A 308 -14.57 -34.68 28.63
N ASP A 309 -15.04 -34.89 29.85
CA ASP A 309 -14.40 -35.76 30.85
C ASP A 309 -14.57 -37.25 30.51
N GLY A 310 -15.69 -37.66 29.94
CA GLY A 310 -15.97 -39.01 29.44
C GLY A 310 -15.19 -39.34 28.18
N LEU A 311 -15.06 -38.39 27.25
CA LEU A 311 -14.20 -38.52 26.08
C LEU A 311 -12.71 -38.60 26.46
N ARG A 312 -12.31 -37.91 27.54
CA ARG A 312 -10.97 -37.98 28.13
C ARG A 312 -10.71 -39.34 28.79
N ALA A 313 -11.68 -39.87 29.52
CA ALA A 313 -11.59 -41.19 30.13
C ALA A 313 -11.45 -42.31 29.09
N ALA A 314 -11.95 -42.08 27.87
CA ALA A 314 -11.83 -43.00 26.74
C ALA A 314 -10.55 -42.80 25.90
N GLU A 315 -9.59 -41.95 26.33
CA GLU A 315 -8.35 -41.60 25.61
C GLU A 315 -8.56 -41.07 24.17
N MET A 316 -9.77 -40.63 23.81
CA MET A 316 -10.08 -40.17 22.44
C MET A 316 -9.76 -38.69 22.18
N VAL A 317 -9.21 -37.95 23.15
CA VAL A 317 -8.97 -36.50 23.04
C VAL A 317 -7.57 -36.12 23.51
N THR A 318 -6.83 -35.41 22.66
CA THR A 318 -5.57 -34.73 23.03
C THR A 318 -5.85 -33.26 23.30
N ARG A 319 -5.59 -32.79 24.53
CA ARG A 319 -5.79 -31.38 24.92
C ARG A 319 -4.60 -30.53 24.46
N CYS A 320 -4.76 -29.82 23.34
CA CYS A 320 -3.89 -28.70 22.98
C CYS A 320 -4.36 -27.43 23.70
N LEU A 321 -3.88 -27.21 24.93
CA LEU A 321 -4.11 -25.97 25.67
C LEU A 321 -3.30 -24.86 25.01
N GLY A 322 -3.89 -24.21 24.00
CA GLY A 322 -3.40 -22.95 23.47
C GLY A 322 -3.64 -21.88 24.52
N GLU A 323 -2.62 -21.58 25.32
CA GLU A 323 -2.63 -20.48 26.27
C GLU A 323 -2.72 -19.16 25.48
N VAL A 324 -3.94 -18.73 25.16
CA VAL A 324 -4.21 -17.38 24.64
C VAL A 324 -3.97 -16.42 25.79
N ARG A 325 -2.70 -16.07 25.99
CA ARG A 325 -2.25 -15.07 26.94
C ARG A 325 -2.88 -13.74 26.53
N ARG A 326 -4.04 -13.43 27.11
CA ARG A 326 -4.62 -12.08 27.13
C ARG A 326 -3.61 -11.17 27.83
N ALA A 327 -2.70 -10.61 27.05
CA ALA A 327 -1.87 -9.51 27.49
C ALA A 327 -2.77 -8.28 27.66
N GLY A 328 -2.97 -7.86 28.90
CA GLY A 328 -3.44 -6.53 29.25
C GLY A 328 -4.81 -6.49 29.92
N LEU A 329 -4.82 -6.65 31.24
CA LEU A 329 -5.48 -5.76 32.22
C LEU A 329 -5.45 -6.45 33.59
N ASP A 330 -4.29 -6.45 34.24
CA ASP A 330 -4.24 -6.61 35.69
C ASP A 330 -2.96 -5.94 36.23
N SER A 331 -2.98 -4.60 36.28
CA SER A 331 -2.02 -3.82 37.07
C SER A 331 -2.76 -3.25 38.28
N ASP A 332 -3.10 -4.09 39.25
CA ASP A 332 -3.22 -3.64 40.62
C ASP A 332 -3.20 -4.84 41.57
N ARG A 333 -1.99 -5.25 41.97
CA ARG A 333 -1.81 -6.07 43.19
C ARG A 333 -0.75 -5.43 44.07
N PRO A 334 -1.07 -5.11 45.34
CA PRO A 334 -0.20 -4.37 46.23
C PRO A 334 0.95 -5.23 46.75
N GLU A 335 2.11 -4.59 46.88
CA GLU A 335 3.32 -5.14 47.46
C GLU A 335 3.06 -5.72 48.88
N ARG A 336 3.46 -6.98 49.10
CA ARG A 336 3.64 -7.53 50.44
C ARG A 336 5.02 -7.17 50.97
N PRO A 337 5.15 -6.87 52.28
CA PRO A 337 6.40 -6.46 52.90
C PRO A 337 7.35 -7.65 53.15
N ALA A 338 8.64 -7.37 53.09
CA ALA A 338 9.73 -8.31 53.29
C ALA A 338 9.76 -8.91 54.72
N PRO A 339 10.13 -10.19 54.89
CA PRO A 339 10.29 -10.78 56.21
C PRO A 339 11.59 -10.31 56.86
N GLY A 340 11.44 -9.86 58.12
CA GLY A 340 12.51 -9.39 58.98
C GLY A 340 13.54 -10.46 59.34
N ASN A 341 14.76 -9.97 59.46
CA ASN A 341 15.95 -10.67 59.93
C ASN A 341 15.83 -10.94 61.44
N ARG A 342 15.95 -12.21 61.86
CA ARG A 342 16.09 -12.60 63.28
C ARG A 342 17.58 -12.77 63.60
N SER A 343 18.03 -12.03 64.60
CA SER A 343 19.16 -12.39 65.47
C SER A 343 18.63 -12.82 66.82
#